data_AF-A0A2E5S109-F1
#
_entry.id   AF-A0A2E5S109-F1
#
_cell.length_a   1.000
_cell.length_b   1.000
_cell.length_c   1.000
_cell.angle_alpha   90.00
_cell.angle_beta   90.00
_cell.angle_gamma   90.00
#
_symmetry.space_group_name_H-M   'P 1'
#
loop_
_entity.id
_entity.type
_entity.pdbx_description
1 polymer ?
#
loop_
_entity_poly.entity_id
_entity_poly.type
_entity_poly.pdbx_seq_one_letter_code
_entity_poly.pdbx_strand_id
1 'polypeptide(L)'
;MRPSGKKKAGATHFYYKESFCRFTVNLIQSRWFPVNHRNVFFNPFLRNSARFSGQKLRMVGTIVLISLFLSQCARFRIDELAPSTIYSIPLQMNVTAEEFPDGLPILRTERIYGNFPYMPSVNDDGIFLSDVSYRVVRFFPGNQANPSWILNARGTPLELEIESTPIPAGIPGAVASNDDALYIEIHVIQEEQKKTYSPIDSNPDLPPENRLPAILRPEYSTAAPARIVRVDLDDRTVITLKDADAANATFARIDRMVMGEDDTLYVFHRKDGGPAITAYRDGVLVGTETPRGITAPEELKNHRLEVESMIPYPGGERYLISAVFRNPSTFAPEIRKIYHQDRNGEAREIYSTDETRDALSWAGPEGGFIMETLDDSGGILFKIFSAQGEYLNNQLLRFPGVRESWRETYRNLNNRIFSVRINEGNYQLNEWQ
;
A
#
# COMPACT_ATOMS: atom_id res chain seq x y z
N MET A 1 26.57 5.56 -41.31
CA MET A 1 25.74 4.52 -41.95
C MET A 1 24.90 3.83 -40.89
N ARG A 2 23.56 3.95 -40.95
CA ARG A 2 22.60 2.94 -40.45
C ARG A 2 22.34 1.94 -41.60
N PRO A 3 21.98 0.67 -41.35
CA PRO A 3 20.61 0.26 -40.94
C PRO A 3 20.61 -0.72 -39.73
N SER A 4 19.67 -0.64 -38.79
CA SER A 4 18.29 -1.19 -38.77
C SER A 4 18.21 -2.72 -38.52
N GLY A 5 17.49 -3.11 -37.46
CA GLY A 5 17.02 -4.47 -37.22
C GLY A 5 16.23 -4.61 -35.91
N LYS A 6 14.93 -4.27 -35.93
CA LYS A 6 13.96 -4.59 -34.88
C LYS A 6 13.62 -6.09 -34.92
N LYS A 7 13.41 -6.71 -33.76
CA LYS A 7 12.29 -7.64 -33.49
C LYS A 7 12.05 -7.75 -31.97
N LYS A 8 10.93 -7.18 -31.51
CA LYS A 8 10.29 -7.51 -30.22
C LYS A 8 9.59 -8.85 -30.39
N ALA A 9 9.86 -9.80 -29.50
CA ALA A 9 9.01 -10.97 -29.28
C ALA A 9 8.35 -10.78 -27.92
N GLY A 10 7.06 -10.43 -27.91
CA GLY A 10 6.24 -10.55 -26.72
C GLY A 10 5.99 -12.04 -26.46
N ALA A 11 6.50 -12.55 -25.35
CA ALA A 11 6.18 -13.89 -24.91
C ALA A 11 4.76 -13.87 -24.32
N THR A 12 3.82 -14.52 -25.03
CA THR A 12 2.51 -14.84 -24.46
C THR A 12 2.65 -16.22 -23.84
N HIS A 13 2.76 -16.32 -22.51
CA HIS A 13 2.79 -17.61 -21.83
C HIS A 13 1.36 -18.08 -21.55
N PHE A 14 0.97 -19.20 -22.15
CA PHE A 14 -0.25 -19.93 -21.80
C PHE A 14 0.06 -20.84 -20.62
N TYR A 15 -0.58 -20.62 -19.47
CA TYR A 15 -0.46 -21.51 -18.30
C TYR A 15 -1.42 -22.68 -18.38
N TYR A 16 -1.00 -23.81 -17.78
CA TYR A 16 -1.73 -25.06 -17.68
C TYR A 16 -3.07 -24.91 -16.94
N LYS A 17 -4.09 -25.57 -17.48
CA LYS A 17 -5.52 -25.30 -17.32
C LYS A 17 -6.17 -25.81 -16.02
N GLU A 18 -5.43 -26.43 -15.11
CA GLU A 18 -6.03 -27.18 -13.98
C GLU A 18 -6.10 -26.39 -12.67
N SER A 19 -5.18 -25.46 -12.39
CA SER A 19 -5.22 -24.64 -11.18
C SER A 19 -6.21 -23.47 -11.29
N PHE A 20 -6.51 -23.01 -12.50
CA PHE A 20 -7.38 -21.86 -12.76
C PHE A 20 -8.88 -22.21 -12.72
N CYS A 21 -9.24 -23.47 -13.03
CA CYS A 21 -10.63 -23.92 -13.00
C CYS A 21 -11.21 -24.08 -11.58
N ARG A 22 -10.37 -24.25 -10.54
CA ARG A 22 -10.86 -24.23 -9.14
C ARG A 22 -11.33 -22.84 -8.69
N PHE A 23 -10.77 -21.77 -9.27
CA PHE A 23 -11.17 -20.39 -8.99
C PHE A 23 -12.55 -20.05 -9.60
N THR A 24 -12.90 -20.62 -10.76
CA THR A 24 -14.17 -20.35 -11.43
C THR A 24 -15.36 -21.10 -10.79
N VAL A 25 -15.14 -22.23 -10.13
CA VAL A 25 -16.23 -23.02 -9.54
C VAL A 25 -16.74 -22.41 -8.23
N ASN A 26 -15.87 -21.82 -7.40
CA ASN A 26 -16.31 -21.18 -6.14
C ASN A 26 -17.02 -19.84 -6.36
N LEU A 27 -16.73 -19.12 -7.45
CA LEU A 27 -17.42 -17.86 -7.77
C LEU A 27 -18.81 -18.07 -8.41
N ILE A 28 -19.07 -19.24 -9.01
CA ILE A 28 -20.38 -19.57 -9.61
C ILE A 28 -21.29 -20.31 -8.62
N GLN A 29 -20.74 -20.99 -7.60
CA GLN A 29 -21.53 -21.71 -6.60
C GLN A 29 -22.17 -20.81 -5.51
N SER A 30 -21.83 -19.53 -5.43
CA SER A 30 -22.38 -18.59 -4.43
C SER A 30 -23.68 -17.89 -4.86
N ARG A 31 -24.24 -18.17 -6.05
CA ARG A 31 -25.54 -17.63 -6.47
C ARG A 31 -26.49 -18.71 -7.02
N TRP A 32 -27.40 -19.15 -6.13
CA TRP A 32 -28.75 -19.68 -6.39
C TRP A 32 -28.91 -20.95 -7.26
N PHE A 33 -29.20 -22.11 -6.64
CA PHE A 33 -30.34 -23.03 -6.86
C PHE A 33 -30.06 -24.41 -6.21
N PRO A 34 -31.02 -25.04 -5.47
CA PRO A 34 -30.87 -26.40 -4.97
C PRO A 34 -31.27 -27.40 -6.05
N VAL A 35 -30.40 -28.35 -6.40
CA VAL A 35 -30.79 -29.47 -7.28
C VAL A 35 -30.55 -30.79 -6.57
N ASN A 36 -31.68 -31.42 -6.22
CA ASN A 36 -31.81 -32.80 -5.76
C ASN A 36 -31.12 -33.78 -6.72
N HIS A 37 -30.24 -34.63 -6.18
CA HIS A 37 -29.75 -35.81 -6.90
C HIS A 37 -30.81 -36.93 -6.85
N ARG A 38 -31.44 -37.24 -8.00
CA ARG A 38 -31.97 -38.57 -8.27
C ARG A 38 -31.64 -39.00 -9.70
N ASN A 39 -30.88 -40.09 -9.78
CA ASN A 39 -30.58 -40.90 -10.95
C ASN A 39 -31.85 -41.29 -11.72
N VAL A 40 -31.80 -41.23 -13.07
CA VAL A 40 -32.37 -42.27 -13.94
C VAL A 40 -31.52 -42.36 -15.21
N PHE A 41 -30.84 -43.51 -15.36
CA PHE A 41 -30.35 -44.04 -16.64
C PHE A 41 -31.51 -44.20 -17.63
N PHE A 42 -31.38 -43.75 -18.87
CA PHE A 42 -31.94 -44.47 -20.01
C PHE A 42 -31.19 -44.12 -21.30
N ASN A 43 -30.42 -45.10 -21.76
CA ASN A 43 -30.06 -45.24 -23.16
C ASN A 43 -31.26 -45.95 -23.84
N PRO A 44 -31.63 -45.55 -25.07
CA PRO A 44 -31.67 -46.60 -26.08
C PRO A 44 -31.14 -46.16 -27.44
N PHE A 45 -30.49 -47.14 -28.07
CA PHE A 45 -30.07 -47.17 -29.45
C PHE A 45 -31.28 -47.32 -30.41
N LEU A 46 -31.02 -46.89 -31.66
CA LEU A 46 -31.58 -47.34 -32.94
C LEU A 46 -32.70 -46.55 -33.64
N ARG A 47 -32.28 -46.02 -34.81
CA ARG A 47 -32.92 -46.06 -36.14
C ARG A 47 -34.40 -45.69 -36.24
N ASN A 48 -34.66 -44.57 -36.92
CA ASN A 48 -35.25 -44.64 -38.25
C ASN A 48 -35.14 -43.31 -39.01
N SER A 49 -34.89 -43.45 -40.30
CA SER A 49 -34.94 -42.43 -41.34
C SER A 49 -36.23 -41.61 -41.29
N ALA A 50 -36.12 -40.30 -41.07
CA ALA A 50 -37.21 -39.36 -41.32
C ALA A 50 -36.65 -37.99 -41.72
N ARG A 51 -37.20 -37.47 -42.82
CA ARG A 51 -36.93 -36.19 -43.48
C ARG A 51 -36.57 -35.09 -42.48
N PHE A 52 -35.36 -34.54 -42.62
CA PHE A 52 -34.97 -33.30 -41.95
C PHE A 52 -35.82 -32.15 -42.51
N SER A 53 -36.83 -31.71 -41.74
CA SER A 53 -37.48 -30.43 -41.96
C SER A 53 -36.51 -29.31 -41.56
N GLY A 54 -36.39 -28.28 -42.39
CA GLY A 54 -35.46 -27.15 -42.20
C GLY A 54 -35.66 -26.33 -40.91
N GLN A 55 -36.67 -26.65 -40.08
CA GLN A 55 -36.88 -26.06 -38.77
C GLN A 55 -35.98 -26.65 -37.68
N LYS A 56 -35.65 -27.95 -37.72
CA LYS A 56 -34.76 -28.57 -36.72
C LYS A 56 -33.30 -28.15 -36.89
N LEU A 57 -32.88 -27.84 -38.12
CA LEU A 57 -31.53 -27.32 -38.40
C LEU A 57 -31.34 -25.89 -37.86
N ARG A 58 -32.40 -25.05 -37.91
CA ARG A 58 -32.36 -23.69 -37.37
C ARG A 58 -32.22 -23.68 -35.85
N MET A 59 -32.94 -24.54 -35.14
CA MET A 59 -32.90 -24.60 -33.67
C MET A 59 -31.55 -25.09 -33.13
N VAL A 60 -30.93 -26.09 -33.78
CA VAL A 60 -29.57 -26.54 -33.45
C VAL A 60 -28.55 -25.45 -33.77
N GLY A 61 -28.70 -24.74 -34.90
CA GLY A 61 -27.86 -23.59 -35.24
C GLY A 61 -27.91 -22.49 -34.19
N THR A 62 -29.11 -22.13 -33.69
CA THR A 62 -29.28 -21.11 -32.65
C THR A 62 -28.71 -21.56 -31.30
N ILE A 63 -28.88 -22.82 -30.91
CA ILE A 63 -28.30 -23.36 -29.66
C ILE A 63 -26.77 -23.40 -29.74
N VAL A 64 -26.20 -23.79 -30.88
CA VAL A 64 -24.74 -23.75 -31.10
C VAL A 64 -24.23 -22.31 -31.13
N LEU A 65 -24.97 -21.37 -31.72
CA LEU A 65 -24.61 -19.94 -31.71
C LEU A 65 -24.65 -19.38 -30.29
N ILE A 66 -25.70 -19.67 -29.51
CA ILE A 66 -25.84 -19.23 -28.12
C ILE A 66 -24.76 -19.90 -27.25
N SER A 67 -24.47 -21.19 -27.44
CA SER A 67 -23.32 -21.83 -26.79
C SER A 67 -21.98 -21.22 -27.22
N LEU A 68 -21.81 -20.79 -28.47
CA LEU A 68 -20.60 -20.10 -28.92
C LEU A 68 -20.48 -18.70 -28.29
N PHE A 69 -21.60 -17.97 -28.14
CA PHE A 69 -21.66 -16.69 -27.45
C PHE A 69 -21.44 -16.83 -25.93
N LEU A 70 -21.97 -17.89 -25.31
CA LEU A 70 -21.77 -18.20 -23.89
C LEU A 70 -20.41 -18.88 -23.61
N SER A 71 -19.75 -19.45 -24.63
CA SER A 71 -18.41 -20.05 -24.52
C SER A 71 -17.26 -19.04 -24.67
N GLN A 72 -17.57 -17.75 -24.74
CA GLN A 72 -16.58 -16.74 -24.37
C GLN A 72 -16.38 -16.85 -22.86
N CYS A 73 -15.58 -17.84 -22.44
CA CYS A 73 -14.94 -17.83 -21.13
C CYS A 73 -14.42 -16.41 -20.92
N ALA A 74 -14.87 -15.74 -19.87
CA ALA A 74 -14.39 -14.43 -19.48
C ALA A 74 -12.85 -14.46 -19.55
N ARG A 75 -12.29 -13.81 -20.57
CA ARG A 75 -10.84 -13.63 -20.68
C ARG A 75 -10.49 -12.58 -19.65
N PHE A 76 -10.14 -13.04 -18.45
CA PHE A 76 -9.57 -12.16 -17.43
C PHE A 76 -8.25 -11.63 -17.97
N ARG A 77 -8.22 -10.32 -18.22
CA ARG A 77 -7.01 -9.60 -18.59
C ARG A 77 -6.31 -9.20 -17.30
N ILE A 78 -5.07 -9.65 -17.15
CA ILE A 78 -4.15 -9.17 -16.13
C ILE A 78 -3.21 -8.21 -16.83
N ASP A 79 -3.19 -6.96 -16.40
CA ASP A 79 -2.21 -5.99 -16.88
C ASP A 79 -0.92 -6.17 -16.07
N GLU A 80 0.11 -6.73 -16.69
CA GLU A 80 1.44 -6.85 -16.07
C GLU A 80 2.17 -5.52 -16.18
N LEU A 81 2.57 -4.95 -15.04
CA LEU A 81 3.30 -3.69 -14.98
C LEU A 81 4.81 -3.94 -15.01
N ALA A 82 5.55 -3.05 -15.67
CA ALA A 82 7.00 -3.09 -15.73
C ALA A 82 7.62 -1.96 -14.90
N PRO A 83 8.70 -2.21 -14.15
CA PRO A 83 9.38 -1.17 -13.39
C PRO A 83 10.34 -0.38 -14.30
N SER A 84 10.39 0.94 -14.07
CA SER A 84 11.36 1.87 -14.64
C SER A 84 12.07 2.60 -13.51
N THR A 85 13.41 2.56 -13.50
CA THR A 85 14.20 3.29 -12.51
C THR A 85 14.16 4.79 -12.80
N ILE A 86 13.66 5.57 -11.85
CA ILE A 86 13.56 7.03 -11.95
C ILE A 86 14.66 7.75 -11.15
N TYR A 87 15.13 7.14 -10.05
CA TYR A 87 16.30 7.63 -9.30
C TYR A 87 17.26 6.50 -8.99
N SER A 88 18.54 6.82 -8.95
CA SER A 88 19.61 5.92 -8.51
C SER A 88 20.61 6.70 -7.66
N ILE A 89 20.57 6.51 -6.35
CA ILE A 89 21.45 7.18 -5.39
C ILE A 89 22.51 6.17 -4.92
N PRO A 90 23.81 6.47 -5.05
CA PRO A 90 24.86 5.62 -4.54
C PRO A 90 24.72 5.39 -3.03
N LEU A 91 24.83 4.14 -2.61
CA LEU A 91 24.92 3.80 -1.19
C LEU A 91 26.36 4.01 -0.72
N GLN A 92 26.52 4.70 0.39
CA GLN A 92 27.82 4.91 1.01
C GLN A 92 27.93 4.12 2.31
N MET A 93 28.94 3.24 2.36
CA MET A 93 29.28 2.44 3.52
C MET A 93 30.41 3.10 4.31
N ASN A 94 30.45 2.83 5.61
CA ASN A 94 31.54 3.25 6.51
C ASN A 94 31.72 4.77 6.57
N VAL A 95 30.65 5.54 6.38
CA VAL A 95 30.67 6.99 6.53
C VAL A 95 30.83 7.33 8.01
N THR A 96 31.85 8.13 8.34
CA THR A 96 32.04 8.63 9.70
C THR A 96 31.06 9.77 9.98
N ALA A 97 30.69 10.00 11.25
CA ALA A 97 29.74 11.06 11.61
C ALA A 97 30.19 12.49 11.23
N GLU A 98 31.48 12.64 10.86
CA GLU A 98 32.14 13.88 10.47
C GLU A 98 32.02 14.14 8.95
N GLU A 99 31.71 13.13 8.14
CA GLU A 99 31.58 13.24 6.69
C GLU A 99 30.11 13.22 6.31
N PHE A 100 29.53 14.34 5.86
CA PHE A 100 28.19 14.27 5.27
C PHE A 100 28.30 13.67 3.86
N PRO A 101 27.76 12.46 3.63
CA PRO A 101 27.96 11.77 2.37
C PRO A 101 27.09 12.39 1.27
N ASP A 102 27.61 12.45 0.05
CA ASP A 102 26.80 12.80 -1.14
C ASP A 102 25.71 11.75 -1.40
N GLY A 103 26.04 10.48 -1.17
CA GLY A 103 25.12 9.36 -1.31
C GLY A 103 24.32 9.07 -0.04
N LEU A 104 23.60 7.95 -0.03
CA LEU A 104 22.81 7.54 1.13
C LEU A 104 23.68 6.72 2.10
N PRO A 105 23.91 7.20 3.34
CA PRO A 105 24.63 6.43 4.33
C PRO A 105 23.79 5.23 4.73
N ILE A 106 24.40 4.06 4.74
CA ILE A 106 23.74 2.82 5.14
C ILE A 106 24.48 2.15 6.29
N LEU A 107 23.72 1.67 7.27
CA LEU A 107 24.25 0.74 8.24
C LEU A 107 24.22 -0.66 7.63
N ARG A 108 25.37 -1.34 7.64
CA ARG A 108 25.49 -2.74 7.28
C ARG A 108 25.84 -3.55 8.52
N THR A 109 24.84 -4.21 9.10
CA THR A 109 25.06 -5.21 10.16
C THR A 109 24.91 -6.60 9.57
N GLU A 110 26.01 -7.36 9.63
CA GLU A 110 26.17 -8.76 9.21
C GLU A 110 25.87 -9.00 7.70
N ARG A 111 24.64 -8.77 7.23
CA ARG A 111 24.20 -8.79 5.80
C ARG A 111 22.96 -7.92 5.50
N ILE A 112 22.42 -7.20 6.48
CA ILE A 112 21.21 -6.39 6.33
C ILE A 112 21.62 -4.93 6.11
N TYR A 113 21.08 -4.33 5.06
CA TYR A 113 21.10 -2.89 4.88
C TYR A 113 19.96 -2.31 5.74
N GLY A 114 20.29 -1.40 6.66
CA GLY A 114 19.33 -0.65 7.47
C GLY A 114 19.46 0.86 7.30
N ASN A 115 18.58 1.61 7.93
CA ASN A 115 18.57 3.09 8.00
C ASN A 115 18.37 3.83 6.67
N PHE A 116 17.52 3.32 5.78
CA PHE A 116 17.06 4.07 4.61
C PHE A 116 15.53 4.07 4.55
N PRO A 117 14.92 5.15 4.04
CA PRO A 117 13.47 5.26 3.98
C PRO A 117 12.91 4.31 2.91
N TYR A 118 11.85 3.58 3.27
CA TYR A 118 11.18 2.62 2.40
C TYR A 118 10.11 3.28 1.50
N MET A 119 9.62 4.45 1.89
CA MET A 119 8.63 5.24 1.15
C MET A 119 9.11 6.70 1.05
N PRO A 120 10.02 7.02 0.12
CA PRO A 120 10.36 8.43 -0.14
C PRO A 120 9.13 9.20 -0.59
N SER A 121 9.09 10.49 -0.26
CA SER A 121 8.15 11.38 -0.89
C SER A 121 8.67 11.80 -2.26
N VAL A 122 7.79 11.82 -3.26
CA VAL A 122 8.11 12.11 -4.66
C VAL A 122 7.14 13.18 -5.14
N ASN A 123 7.67 14.30 -5.61
CA ASN A 123 6.92 15.31 -6.34
C ASN A 123 7.54 15.52 -7.74
N ASP A 124 7.09 16.53 -8.47
CA ASP A 124 7.59 16.78 -9.82
C ASP A 124 9.05 17.28 -9.84
N ASP A 125 9.51 17.94 -8.77
CA ASP A 125 10.87 18.50 -8.68
C ASP A 125 11.94 17.49 -8.25
N GLY A 126 11.57 16.48 -7.46
CA GLY A 126 12.56 15.63 -6.82
C GLY A 126 12.02 14.54 -5.90
N ILE A 127 12.93 14.02 -5.09
CA ILE A 127 12.61 13.10 -3.99
C ILE A 127 13.12 13.61 -2.66
N PHE A 128 12.31 13.39 -1.63
CA PHE A 128 12.63 13.66 -0.24
C PHE A 128 12.90 12.35 0.50
N LEU A 129 14.08 12.27 1.12
CA LEU A 129 14.55 11.09 1.85
C LEU A 129 14.89 11.46 3.29
N SER A 130 14.18 10.85 4.24
CA SER A 130 14.53 10.92 5.67
C SER A 130 15.81 10.13 5.94
N ASP A 131 16.83 10.83 6.42
CA ASP A 131 18.09 10.25 6.88
C ASP A 131 18.17 10.31 8.41
N VAL A 132 17.79 9.20 9.03
CA VAL A 132 17.76 9.02 10.47
C VAL A 132 19.15 9.13 11.10
N SER A 133 20.20 8.73 10.38
CA SER A 133 21.57 8.70 10.90
C SER A 133 22.11 10.11 11.12
N TYR A 134 21.80 11.01 10.19
CA TYR A 134 22.20 12.43 10.27
C TYR A 134 21.09 13.33 10.85
N ARG A 135 19.89 12.78 11.10
CA ARG A 135 18.68 13.52 11.52
C ARG A 135 18.36 14.68 10.57
N VAL A 136 18.35 14.37 9.28
CA VAL A 136 18.01 15.33 8.22
C VAL A 136 16.97 14.75 7.27
N VAL A 137 16.30 15.61 6.53
CA VAL A 137 15.61 15.21 5.29
C VAL A 137 16.43 15.75 4.13
N ARG A 138 16.81 14.88 3.20
CA ARG A 138 17.61 15.21 2.02
C ARG A 138 16.71 15.39 0.81
N PHE A 139 16.90 16.46 0.05
CA PHE A 139 16.21 16.66 -1.23
C PHE A 139 17.15 16.39 -2.40
N PHE A 140 16.77 15.43 -3.25
CA PHE A 140 17.45 15.11 -4.49
C PHE A 140 16.60 15.61 -5.66
N PRO A 141 17.03 16.68 -6.35
CA PRO A 141 16.30 17.17 -7.52
C PRO A 141 16.40 16.14 -8.64
N GLY A 142 15.34 16.03 -9.46
CA GLY A 142 15.16 15.09 -10.58
C GLY A 142 16.41 14.34 -11.05
N ASN A 143 16.51 13.02 -10.99
CA ASN A 143 17.65 12.20 -11.48
C ASN A 143 19.07 12.51 -10.95
N GLN A 144 19.30 13.52 -10.10
CA GLN A 144 20.63 13.79 -9.54
C GLN A 144 20.98 12.78 -8.44
N ALA A 145 22.26 12.41 -8.37
CA ALA A 145 22.77 11.46 -7.38
C ALA A 145 23.10 12.11 -6.02
N ASN A 146 23.16 13.44 -5.96
CA ASN A 146 23.57 14.22 -4.80
C ASN A 146 22.43 15.12 -4.32
N PRO A 147 22.28 15.33 -3.00
CA PRO A 147 21.29 16.24 -2.48
C PRO A 147 21.67 17.70 -2.79
N SER A 148 20.69 18.53 -3.14
CA SER A 148 20.92 19.97 -3.39
C SER A 148 20.77 20.81 -2.13
N TRP A 149 19.89 20.39 -1.21
CA TRP A 149 19.69 21.02 0.10
C TRP A 149 19.14 20.02 1.11
N ILE A 150 19.18 20.40 2.39
CA ILE A 150 18.72 19.57 3.52
C ILE A 150 17.83 20.34 4.49
N LEU A 151 16.93 19.61 5.14
CA LEU A 151 16.20 20.06 6.32
C LEU A 151 16.83 19.42 7.56
N ASN A 152 17.29 20.26 8.48
CA ASN A 152 18.10 19.82 9.62
C ASN A 152 17.27 19.70 10.91
N ALA A 153 17.03 18.47 11.36
CA ALA A 153 16.35 18.15 12.62
C ALA A 153 17.32 17.78 13.76
N ARG A 154 18.64 17.99 13.59
CA ARG A 154 19.64 17.68 14.62
C ARG A 154 19.54 18.62 15.82
N GLY A 155 19.01 19.84 15.63
CA GLY A 155 18.96 20.90 16.63
C GLY A 155 20.26 21.72 16.75
N THR A 156 21.36 21.23 16.17
CA THR A 156 22.60 21.98 15.98
C THR A 156 22.87 22.17 14.49
N PRO A 157 23.43 23.31 14.06
CA PRO A 157 23.90 23.48 12.69
C PRO A 157 24.85 22.35 12.29
N LEU A 158 24.75 21.92 11.04
CA LEU A 158 25.74 21.05 10.42
C LEU A 158 26.76 21.96 9.74
N GLU A 159 28.05 21.77 10.04
CA GLU A 159 29.14 22.51 9.39
C GLU A 159 29.39 21.90 7.99
N LEU A 160 28.49 22.19 7.05
CA LEU A 160 28.51 21.63 5.70
C LEU A 160 28.37 22.73 4.64
N GLU A 161 28.90 22.46 3.45
CA GLU A 161 28.75 23.35 2.28
C GLU A 161 27.36 23.26 1.62
N ILE A 162 26.53 22.27 2.02
CA ILE A 162 25.18 22.11 1.51
C ILE A 162 24.20 23.09 2.17
N GLU A 163 23.29 23.65 1.39
CA GLU A 163 22.26 24.56 1.89
C GLU A 163 21.37 23.86 2.91
N SER A 164 21.22 24.46 4.10
CA SER A 164 20.55 23.84 5.25
C SER A 164 19.48 24.75 5.83
N THR A 165 18.25 24.22 5.95
CA THR A 165 17.15 24.89 6.65
C THR A 165 16.88 24.18 7.97
N PRO A 166 16.88 24.88 9.12
CA PRO A 166 16.59 24.25 10.40
C PRO A 166 15.10 23.89 10.50
N ILE A 167 14.81 22.67 10.95
CA ILE A 167 13.47 22.23 11.34
C ILE A 167 13.48 21.82 12.82
N PRO A 168 12.31 21.69 13.48
CA PRO A 168 12.26 21.32 14.89
C PRO A 168 13.03 20.02 15.18
N ALA A 169 13.84 20.04 16.24
CA ALA A 169 14.75 18.94 16.54
C ALA A 169 14.01 17.61 16.83
N GLY A 170 14.57 16.50 16.37
CA GLY A 170 14.00 15.17 16.54
C GLY A 170 14.59 14.15 15.56
N ILE A 171 13.85 13.07 15.34
CA ILE A 171 14.20 12.04 14.35
C ILE A 171 13.18 12.10 13.21
N PRO A 172 13.59 12.46 11.98
CA PRO A 172 12.70 12.44 10.83
C PRO A 172 12.18 11.03 10.53
N GLY A 173 10.86 10.91 10.42
CA GLY A 173 10.11 9.68 10.11
C GLY A 173 9.55 9.71 8.69
N ALA A 174 8.26 9.38 8.54
CA ALA A 174 7.58 9.44 7.26
C ALA A 174 7.55 10.87 6.68
N VAL A 175 7.58 10.95 5.35
CA VAL A 175 7.48 12.20 4.59
C VAL A 175 6.36 12.07 3.56
N ALA A 176 5.64 13.17 3.34
CA ALA A 176 4.56 13.25 2.36
C ALA A 176 4.57 14.64 1.73
N SER A 177 4.56 14.74 0.40
CA SER A 177 4.68 16.01 -0.32
C SER A 177 3.76 16.08 -1.51
N ASN A 178 3.34 17.29 -1.84
CA ASN A 178 2.85 17.68 -3.15
C ASN A 178 3.91 18.60 -3.80
N ASP A 179 3.50 19.41 -4.78
CA ASP A 179 4.42 20.31 -5.48
C ASP A 179 4.76 21.55 -4.65
N ASP A 180 3.87 21.98 -3.75
CA ASP A 180 4.04 23.23 -2.98
C ASP A 180 4.59 23.02 -1.55
N ALA A 181 4.34 21.84 -0.96
CA ALA A 181 4.57 21.59 0.45
C ALA A 181 5.08 20.18 0.74
N LEU A 182 5.90 20.08 1.79
CA LEU A 182 6.41 18.84 2.37
C LEU A 182 5.98 18.74 3.84
N TYR A 183 5.35 17.63 4.19
CA TYR A 183 5.02 17.27 5.56
C TYR A 183 5.98 16.21 6.06
N ILE A 184 6.51 16.43 7.26
CA ILE A 184 7.56 15.60 7.85
C ILE A 184 7.12 15.19 9.24
N GLU A 185 7.02 13.89 9.47
CA GLU A 185 6.94 13.33 10.81
C GLU A 185 8.27 13.53 11.53
N ILE A 186 8.21 14.09 12.73
CA ILE A 186 9.38 14.28 13.60
C ILE A 186 9.08 13.59 14.93
N HIS A 187 9.75 12.45 15.17
CA HIS A 187 9.67 11.78 16.46
C HIS A 187 10.41 12.58 17.52
N VAL A 188 9.77 12.72 18.68
CA VAL A 188 10.36 13.35 19.86
C VAL A 188 11.42 12.41 20.42
N ILE A 189 12.62 12.95 20.64
CA ILE A 189 13.68 12.22 21.33
C ILE A 189 13.29 12.18 22.81
N GLN A 190 12.70 11.07 23.25
CA GLN A 190 12.52 10.80 24.66
C GLN A 190 13.84 10.26 25.22
N GLU A 191 14.32 10.82 26.33
CA GLU A 191 15.33 10.15 27.15
C GLU A 191 14.81 8.75 27.47
N GLU A 192 15.65 7.72 27.30
CA GLU A 192 15.32 6.30 27.33
C GLU A 192 14.19 5.94 28.33
N GLN A 193 12.93 5.96 27.88
CA GLN A 193 11.89 5.26 28.61
C GLN A 193 12.17 3.77 28.41
N LYS A 194 12.48 3.07 29.52
CA LYS A 194 12.57 1.61 29.55
C LYS A 194 11.40 1.03 28.75
N LYS A 195 11.74 0.38 27.63
CA LYS A 195 10.79 -0.20 26.67
C LYS A 195 9.66 -0.92 27.41
N THR A 196 8.47 -0.33 27.42
CA THR A 196 7.25 -1.01 27.84
C THR A 196 6.78 -1.78 26.63
N TYR A 197 6.99 -3.09 26.64
CA TYR A 197 6.59 -3.98 25.57
C TYR A 197 5.09 -3.88 25.33
N SER A 198 4.67 -3.60 24.09
CA SER A 198 3.29 -3.84 23.66
C SER A 198 3.14 -5.34 23.40
N PRO A 199 1.98 -5.98 23.68
CA PRO A 199 1.81 -7.44 23.51
C PRO A 199 2.07 -7.98 22.10
N ILE A 200 2.07 -7.12 21.08
CA ILE A 200 2.41 -7.44 19.68
C ILE A 200 3.92 -7.40 19.45
N ASP A 201 4.65 -6.59 20.21
CA ASP A 201 6.09 -6.44 20.12
C ASP A 201 6.77 -7.41 21.08
N SER A 202 7.01 -8.62 20.59
CA SER A 202 7.87 -9.62 21.24
C SER A 202 7.38 -10.08 22.63
N ASN A 203 6.19 -10.66 22.72
CA ASN A 203 5.82 -11.45 23.90
C ASN A 203 6.83 -12.62 24.04
N PRO A 204 7.61 -12.71 25.14
CA PRO A 204 8.58 -13.78 25.37
C PRO A 204 7.96 -15.17 25.50
N ASP A 205 6.63 -15.27 25.61
CA ASP A 205 5.88 -16.52 25.66
C ASP A 205 5.46 -17.04 24.26
N LEU A 206 5.67 -16.26 23.18
CA LEU A 206 5.40 -16.73 21.82
C LEU A 206 6.51 -17.68 21.32
N PRO A 207 6.19 -18.68 20.47
CA PRO A 207 7.19 -19.52 19.80
C PRO A 207 8.23 -18.67 19.04
N PRO A 208 9.51 -19.11 18.97
CA PRO A 208 10.58 -18.36 18.31
C PRO A 208 10.26 -17.93 16.87
N GLU A 209 9.53 -18.75 16.11
CA GLU A 209 9.08 -18.43 14.74
C GLU A 209 8.08 -17.27 14.63
N ASN A 210 7.40 -16.91 15.73
CA ASN A 210 6.41 -15.82 15.78
C ASN A 210 6.95 -14.57 16.48
N ARG A 211 8.22 -14.58 16.89
CA ARG A 211 8.90 -13.40 17.43
C ARG A 211 9.49 -12.61 16.26
N LEU A 212 9.31 -11.30 16.27
CA LEU A 212 10.13 -10.44 15.42
C LEU A 212 11.60 -10.66 15.80
N PRO A 213 12.52 -10.85 14.83
CA PRO A 213 13.93 -11.02 15.12
C PRO A 213 14.44 -9.82 15.92
N ALA A 214 15.22 -10.08 16.97
CA ALA A 214 15.74 -9.07 17.90
C ALA A 214 16.57 -7.95 17.22
N ILE A 215 16.92 -8.14 15.95
CA ILE A 215 17.74 -7.28 15.08
C ILE A 215 16.88 -6.18 14.40
N LEU A 216 15.55 -6.34 14.33
CA LEU A 216 14.61 -5.30 13.85
C LEU A 216 14.20 -4.33 14.97
N ARG A 217 15.01 -4.19 16.02
CA ARG A 217 14.78 -3.22 17.09
C ARG A 217 15.53 -1.94 16.73
N PRO A 218 14.93 -0.98 16.00
CA PRO A 218 15.55 0.32 15.93
C PRO A 218 15.71 0.83 17.37
N GLU A 219 16.86 1.43 17.66
CA GLU A 219 17.16 2.04 18.96
C GLU A 219 16.11 3.09 19.33
N TYR A 220 15.43 3.62 18.30
CA TYR A 220 14.28 4.50 18.38
C TYR A 220 13.05 3.79 17.79
N SER A 221 12.04 3.52 18.61
CA SER A 221 10.78 2.95 18.12
C SER A 221 10.07 3.99 17.24
N THR A 222 9.59 3.58 16.06
CA THR A 222 8.67 4.40 15.23
C THR A 222 7.30 4.58 15.89
N ALA A 223 7.03 3.89 17.00
CA ALA A 223 5.87 4.14 17.86
C ALA A 223 6.12 5.24 18.92
N ALA A 224 7.19 6.03 18.77
CA ALA A 224 7.46 7.16 19.63
C ALA A 224 6.51 8.33 19.31
N PRO A 225 6.11 9.12 20.34
CA PRO A 225 5.34 10.32 20.11
C PRO A 225 6.00 11.24 19.10
N ALA A 226 5.18 11.72 18.16
CA ALA A 226 5.63 12.49 17.03
C ALA A 226 4.83 13.79 16.92
N ARG A 227 5.44 14.76 16.25
CA ARG A 227 4.77 15.94 15.70
C ARG A 227 4.97 15.92 14.21
N ILE A 228 4.15 16.68 13.49
CA ILE A 228 4.32 16.87 12.06
C ILE A 228 4.64 18.34 11.81
N VAL A 229 5.58 18.59 10.90
CA VAL A 229 5.91 19.93 10.41
C VAL A 229 5.60 19.99 8.92
N ARG A 230 4.99 21.10 8.49
CA ARG A 230 4.85 21.50 7.10
C ARG A 230 6.04 22.39 6.74
N VAL A 231 6.63 22.15 5.59
CA VAL A 231 7.65 23.00 4.97
C VAL A 231 7.10 23.45 3.64
N ASP A 232 7.01 24.75 3.46
CA ASP A 232 6.70 25.36 2.17
C ASP A 232 7.91 25.20 1.25
N LEU A 233 7.75 24.66 0.04
CA LEU A 233 8.91 24.30 -0.79
C LEU A 233 9.54 25.51 -1.49
N ASP A 234 8.75 26.57 -1.75
CA ASP A 234 9.21 27.77 -2.44
C ASP A 234 10.16 28.61 -1.58
N ASP A 235 9.77 28.86 -0.31
CA ASP A 235 10.51 29.74 0.60
C ASP A 235 11.12 29.01 1.81
N ARG A 236 10.86 27.70 1.94
CA ARG A 236 11.35 26.84 3.04
C ARG A 236 10.86 27.28 4.42
N THR A 237 9.71 27.95 4.47
CA THR A 237 9.06 28.33 5.73
C THR A 237 8.55 27.08 6.45
N VAL A 238 8.91 26.97 7.72
CA VAL A 238 8.57 25.82 8.55
C VAL A 238 7.39 26.15 9.48
N ILE A 239 6.33 25.37 9.38
CA ILE A 239 5.09 25.52 10.15
C ILE A 239 4.85 24.22 10.92
N THR A 240 4.76 24.29 12.25
CA THR A 240 4.31 23.12 13.03
C THR A 240 2.78 23.02 12.92
N LEU A 241 2.26 21.81 12.68
CA LEU A 241 0.81 21.60 12.61
C LEU A 241 0.13 22.02 13.90
N LYS A 242 -1.06 22.59 13.80
CA LYS A 242 -1.84 23.09 14.95
C LYS A 242 -3.12 22.28 15.15
N ASP A 243 -3.39 21.91 16.39
CA ASP A 243 -4.69 21.37 16.80
C ASP A 243 -5.63 22.50 17.26
N ALA A 244 -6.93 22.23 17.36
CA ALA A 244 -7.91 23.23 17.81
C ALA A 244 -7.61 23.78 19.21
N ASP A 245 -7.18 22.89 20.13
CA ASP A 245 -6.98 23.21 21.54
C ASP A 245 -5.50 23.30 21.93
N ALA A 246 -4.57 23.04 21.01
CA ALA A 246 -3.14 23.02 21.28
C ALA A 246 -2.35 23.75 20.20
N ALA A 247 -1.35 24.53 20.64
CA ALA A 247 -0.46 25.26 19.74
C ALA A 247 0.32 24.35 18.78
N ASN A 248 0.50 23.07 19.12
CA ASN A 248 1.15 22.07 18.29
C ASN A 248 0.35 20.76 18.34
N ALA A 249 0.09 20.17 17.18
CA ALA A 249 -0.46 18.83 17.09
C ALA A 249 0.56 17.78 17.51
N THR A 250 0.12 16.83 18.33
CA THR A 250 0.96 15.72 18.82
C THR A 250 0.26 14.40 18.62
N PHE A 251 1.02 13.40 18.16
CA PHE A 251 0.53 12.06 17.89
C PHE A 251 1.27 11.08 18.76
N ALA A 252 0.57 10.21 19.48
CA ALA A 252 1.21 9.13 20.22
C ALA A 252 1.87 8.11 19.26
N ARG A 253 1.24 7.89 18.11
CA ARG A 253 1.69 7.00 17.03
C ARG A 253 1.01 7.39 15.73
N ILE A 254 1.79 7.54 14.66
CA ILE A 254 1.27 7.73 13.29
C ILE A 254 1.40 6.38 12.58
N ASP A 255 0.33 5.92 11.95
CA ASP A 255 0.32 4.69 11.18
C ASP A 255 0.53 4.98 9.68
N ARG A 256 0.03 6.10 9.17
CA ARG A 256 0.23 6.54 7.78
C ARG A 256 0.02 8.04 7.60
N MET A 257 0.83 8.64 6.73
CA MET A 257 0.60 9.98 6.18
C MET A 257 0.27 9.85 4.69
N VAL A 258 -0.77 10.55 4.23
CA VAL A 258 -1.18 10.56 2.81
C VAL A 258 -1.49 11.99 2.40
N MET A 259 -0.93 12.42 1.28
CA MET A 259 -1.32 13.68 0.65
C MET A 259 -2.66 13.55 -0.04
N GLY A 260 -3.49 14.57 0.11
CA GLY A 260 -4.68 14.84 -0.69
C GLY A 260 -4.51 16.06 -1.59
N GLU A 261 -5.59 16.42 -2.25
CA GLU A 261 -5.71 17.65 -3.04
C GLU A 261 -5.68 18.90 -2.14
N ASP A 262 -5.44 20.08 -2.74
CA ASP A 262 -5.49 21.39 -2.07
C ASP A 262 -4.67 21.46 -0.78
N ASP A 263 -3.39 21.06 -0.84
CA ASP A 263 -2.46 21.02 0.29
C ASP A 263 -3.06 20.40 1.58
N THR A 264 -3.81 19.32 1.40
CA THR A 264 -4.44 18.61 2.51
C THR A 264 -3.61 17.38 2.90
N LEU A 265 -3.08 17.33 4.12
CA LEU A 265 -2.47 16.15 4.71
C LEU A 265 -3.51 15.34 5.48
N TYR A 266 -3.59 14.04 5.20
CA TYR A 266 -4.32 13.07 6.03
C TYR A 266 -3.35 12.24 6.85
N VAL A 267 -3.63 12.17 8.15
CA VAL A 267 -2.84 11.41 9.13
C VAL A 267 -3.73 10.32 9.69
N PHE A 268 -3.43 9.07 9.38
CA PHE A 268 -4.03 7.91 10.05
C PHE A 268 -3.21 7.58 11.30
N HIS A 269 -3.88 7.56 12.45
CA HIS A 269 -3.24 7.43 13.76
C HIS A 269 -4.19 6.81 14.80
N ARG A 270 -3.71 6.68 16.04
CA ARG A 270 -4.53 6.25 17.17
C ARG A 270 -4.81 7.40 18.14
N LYS A 271 -6.09 7.74 18.29
CA LYS A 271 -6.61 8.73 19.24
C LYS A 271 -7.42 8.03 20.32
N ASP A 272 -7.10 8.30 21.58
CA ASP A 272 -7.78 7.71 22.75
C ASP A 272 -7.87 6.17 22.69
N GLY A 273 -6.84 5.52 22.13
CA GLY A 273 -6.75 4.07 21.95
C GLY A 273 -7.51 3.51 20.73
N GLY A 274 -8.27 4.33 20.01
CA GLY A 274 -9.01 3.95 18.81
C GLY A 274 -8.40 4.48 17.51
N PRO A 275 -8.75 3.89 16.35
CA PRO A 275 -8.34 4.37 15.03
C PRO A 275 -8.98 5.73 14.71
N ALA A 276 -8.19 6.64 14.14
CA ALA A 276 -8.67 7.94 13.69
C ALA A 276 -7.90 8.40 12.44
N ILE A 277 -8.55 9.18 11.59
CA ILE A 277 -7.92 9.94 10.52
C ILE A 277 -8.09 11.43 10.80
N THR A 278 -7.01 12.19 10.79
CA THR A 278 -7.03 13.64 11.00
C THR A 278 -6.52 14.36 9.77
N ALA A 279 -7.27 15.37 9.33
CA ALA A 279 -6.97 16.14 8.14
C ALA A 279 -6.45 17.54 8.54
N TYR A 280 -5.37 17.97 7.88
CA TYR A 280 -4.81 19.30 7.99
C TYR A 280 -4.76 19.92 6.60
N ARG A 281 -5.14 21.19 6.46
CA ARG A 281 -5.02 21.97 5.23
C ARG A 281 -4.17 23.19 5.52
N ASP A 282 -3.15 23.43 4.70
CA ASP A 282 -2.19 24.53 4.92
C ASP A 282 -1.61 24.53 6.34
N GLY A 283 -1.40 23.34 6.91
CA GLY A 283 -0.92 23.16 8.28
C GLY A 283 -1.94 23.37 9.41
N VAL A 284 -3.21 23.63 9.08
CA VAL A 284 -4.30 23.89 10.06
C VAL A 284 -5.28 22.72 10.11
N LEU A 285 -5.68 22.32 11.32
CA LEU A 285 -6.66 21.26 11.53
C LEU A 285 -8.00 21.55 10.82
N VAL A 286 -8.39 20.65 9.92
CA VAL A 286 -9.70 20.64 9.25
C VAL A 286 -10.71 19.79 10.03
N GLY A 287 -10.23 18.70 10.65
CA GLY A 287 -11.06 17.83 11.47
C GLY A 287 -10.44 16.46 11.70
N THR A 288 -11.07 15.70 12.60
CA THR A 288 -10.72 14.31 12.91
C THR A 288 -11.95 13.44 12.76
N GLU A 289 -11.82 12.34 12.03
CA GLU A 289 -12.86 11.36 11.82
C GLU A 289 -12.46 10.03 12.45
N THR A 290 -13.40 9.38 13.11
CA THR A 290 -13.26 8.03 13.67
C THR A 290 -14.24 7.09 12.97
N PRO A 291 -13.95 5.79 12.85
CA PRO A 291 -14.91 4.82 12.34
C PRO A 291 -16.19 4.81 13.18
N ARG A 292 -17.36 4.91 12.54
CA ARG A 292 -18.69 4.86 13.17
C ARG A 292 -19.50 3.71 12.57
N GLY A 293 -20.30 3.02 13.39
CA GLY A 293 -21.20 1.97 12.89
C GLY A 293 -20.54 0.65 12.50
N ILE A 294 -19.23 0.51 12.71
CA ILE A 294 -18.53 -0.76 12.49
C ILE A 294 -18.65 -1.62 13.75
N THR A 295 -19.55 -2.59 13.71
CA THR A 295 -19.72 -3.59 14.77
C THR A 295 -19.56 -5.00 14.20
N ALA A 296 -19.16 -5.94 15.05
CA ALA A 296 -19.13 -7.33 14.66
C ALA A 296 -20.54 -7.83 14.34
N PRO A 297 -20.78 -8.42 13.14
CA PRO A 297 -22.04 -9.10 12.86
C PRO A 297 -22.21 -10.30 13.80
N GLU A 298 -23.44 -10.81 13.93
CA GLU A 298 -23.77 -11.88 14.89
C GLU A 298 -22.89 -13.13 14.69
N GLU A 299 -22.57 -13.49 13.44
CA GLU A 299 -21.66 -14.59 13.10
C GLU A 299 -20.21 -14.38 13.58
N LEU A 300 -19.79 -13.13 13.80
CA LEU A 300 -18.42 -12.75 14.19
C LEU A 300 -18.35 -12.09 15.57
N LYS A 301 -19.41 -12.19 16.38
CA LYS A 301 -19.49 -11.52 17.69
C LYS A 301 -18.37 -11.91 18.67
N ASN A 302 -17.81 -13.10 18.49
CA ASN A 302 -16.72 -13.63 19.32
C ASN A 302 -15.33 -13.30 18.74
N HIS A 303 -15.27 -12.72 17.55
CA HIS A 303 -14.03 -12.32 16.90
C HIS A 303 -13.53 -10.99 17.45
N ARG A 304 -12.21 -10.81 17.40
CA ARG A 304 -11.62 -9.50 17.68
C ARG A 304 -11.69 -8.64 16.43
N LEU A 305 -12.41 -7.53 16.52
CA LEU A 305 -12.47 -6.49 15.50
C LEU A 305 -11.24 -5.58 15.60
N GLU A 306 -10.55 -5.38 14.49
CA GLU A 306 -9.44 -4.44 14.34
C GLU A 306 -9.60 -3.62 13.06
N VAL A 307 -9.48 -2.30 13.15
CA VAL A 307 -9.39 -1.43 11.96
C VAL A 307 -7.92 -1.25 11.63
N GLU A 308 -7.51 -1.78 10.48
CA GLU A 308 -6.10 -1.77 10.06
C GLU A 308 -5.71 -0.56 9.23
N SER A 309 -6.67 0.05 8.53
CA SER A 309 -6.39 1.15 7.62
C SER A 309 -7.61 2.05 7.44
N MET A 310 -7.36 3.36 7.38
CA MET A 310 -8.31 4.36 6.89
C MET A 310 -7.63 5.15 5.77
N ILE A 311 -8.25 5.20 4.59
CA ILE A 311 -7.71 5.88 3.41
C ILE A 311 -8.73 6.91 2.92
N PRO A 312 -8.37 8.20 2.79
CA PRO A 312 -9.27 9.19 2.23
C PRO A 312 -9.47 8.96 0.74
N TYR A 313 -10.69 9.19 0.25
CA TYR A 313 -10.90 9.36 -1.19
C TYR A 313 -10.35 10.71 -1.67
N PRO A 314 -10.07 10.85 -2.98
CA PRO A 314 -9.86 12.17 -3.59
C PRO A 314 -10.97 13.15 -3.18
N GLY A 315 -10.59 14.39 -2.85
CA GLY A 315 -11.48 15.41 -2.29
C GLY A 315 -11.81 15.30 -0.79
N GLY A 316 -11.50 14.19 -0.10
CA GLY A 316 -11.49 14.16 1.37
C GLY A 316 -12.80 14.01 2.13
N GLU A 317 -13.93 14.06 1.44
CA GLU A 317 -15.26 14.00 2.07
C GLU A 317 -15.69 12.57 2.45
N ARG A 318 -14.91 11.57 2.04
CA ARG A 318 -15.20 10.15 2.26
C ARG A 318 -13.92 9.39 2.58
N TYR A 319 -14.08 8.30 3.34
CA TYR A 319 -12.99 7.43 3.76
C TYR A 319 -13.33 5.96 3.47
N LEU A 320 -12.32 5.22 3.02
CA LEU A 320 -12.32 3.77 3.03
C LEU A 320 -11.78 3.28 4.37
N ILE A 321 -12.45 2.29 4.94
CA ILE A 321 -12.06 1.69 6.21
C ILE A 321 -11.92 0.19 6.02
N SER A 322 -10.77 -0.35 6.39
CA SER A 322 -10.51 -1.79 6.37
C SER A 322 -10.61 -2.36 7.78
N ALA A 323 -11.64 -3.17 8.02
CA ALA A 323 -11.87 -3.82 9.29
C ALA A 323 -11.63 -5.33 9.18
N VAL A 324 -10.87 -5.89 10.11
CA VAL A 324 -10.49 -7.30 10.14
C VAL A 324 -11.07 -7.94 11.39
N PHE A 325 -11.72 -9.08 11.18
CA PHE A 325 -12.22 -9.95 12.21
C PHE A 325 -11.23 -11.09 12.40
N ARG A 326 -10.57 -11.09 13.56
CA ARG A 326 -9.51 -12.03 13.89
C ARG A 326 -10.01 -13.10 14.83
N ASN A 327 -9.46 -14.31 14.65
CA ASN A 327 -9.64 -15.38 15.60
C ASN A 327 -9.18 -14.93 17.00
N PRO A 328 -10.01 -15.05 18.05
CA PRO A 328 -9.64 -14.56 19.39
C PRO A 328 -8.45 -15.30 20.01
N SER A 329 -8.21 -16.56 19.62
CA SER A 329 -7.16 -17.41 20.18
C SER A 329 -5.85 -17.30 19.41
N THR A 330 -5.90 -17.34 18.08
CA THR A 330 -4.69 -17.34 17.22
C THR A 330 -4.33 -15.97 16.69
N PHE A 331 -5.22 -14.98 16.82
CA PHE A 331 -5.10 -13.65 16.23
C PHE A 331 -5.03 -13.65 14.68
N ALA A 332 -5.19 -14.81 14.04
CA ALA A 332 -5.19 -14.92 12.59
C ALA A 332 -6.37 -14.13 11.99
N PRO A 333 -6.17 -13.39 10.89
CA PRO A 333 -7.27 -12.77 10.17
C PRO A 333 -8.15 -13.88 9.59
N GLU A 334 -9.47 -13.78 9.77
CA GLU A 334 -10.42 -14.75 9.20
C GLU A 334 -11.30 -14.09 8.15
N ILE A 335 -11.83 -12.91 8.44
CA ILE A 335 -12.66 -12.13 7.51
C ILE A 335 -12.19 -10.69 7.51
N ARG A 336 -12.11 -10.09 6.33
CA ARG A 336 -11.89 -8.67 6.13
C ARG A 336 -13.11 -8.05 5.48
N LYS A 337 -13.54 -6.93 6.02
CA LYS A 337 -14.62 -6.11 5.49
C LYS A 337 -14.11 -4.71 5.17
N ILE A 338 -14.53 -4.19 4.02
CA ILE A 338 -14.22 -2.84 3.57
C ILE A 338 -15.50 -2.02 3.67
N TYR A 339 -15.38 -0.85 4.27
CA TYR A 339 -16.48 0.08 4.46
C TYR A 339 -16.17 1.40 3.76
N HIS A 340 -17.22 2.06 3.26
CA HIS A 340 -17.17 3.50 3.00
C HIS A 340 -17.75 4.25 4.20
N GLN A 341 -17.19 5.41 4.52
CA GLN A 341 -17.76 6.33 5.49
C GLN A 341 -17.71 7.75 4.94
N ASP A 342 -18.88 8.40 4.82
CA ASP A 342 -18.96 9.83 4.56
C ASP A 342 -18.49 10.60 5.81
N ARG A 343 -17.95 11.81 5.64
CA ARG A 343 -17.56 12.67 6.75
C ARG A 343 -18.72 12.87 7.73
N ASN A 344 -18.49 12.66 9.03
CA ASN A 344 -19.52 12.63 10.08
C ASN A 344 -20.65 11.59 9.92
N GLY A 345 -20.59 10.71 8.91
CA GLY A 345 -21.57 9.67 8.65
C GLY A 345 -21.25 8.34 9.33
N GLU A 346 -22.17 7.39 9.19
CA GLU A 346 -21.98 6.00 9.60
C GLU A 346 -21.27 5.22 8.48
N ALA A 347 -20.39 4.28 8.85
CA ALA A 347 -19.73 3.41 7.90
C ALA A 347 -20.73 2.40 7.31
N ARG A 348 -20.62 2.16 5.99
CA ARG A 348 -21.42 1.17 5.26
C ARG A 348 -20.51 0.17 4.57
N GLU A 349 -20.77 -1.11 4.78
CA GLU A 349 -20.02 -2.19 4.14
C GLU A 349 -20.21 -2.12 2.62
N ILE A 350 -19.11 -2.23 1.88
CA ILE A 350 -19.10 -2.29 0.41
C ILE A 350 -18.46 -3.58 -0.11
N TYR A 351 -17.66 -4.26 0.69
CA TYR A 351 -17.00 -5.51 0.29
C TYR A 351 -16.62 -6.36 1.50
N SER A 352 -16.64 -7.68 1.33
CA SER A 352 -16.23 -8.65 2.34
C SER A 352 -15.47 -9.79 1.66
N THR A 353 -14.40 -10.25 2.29
CA THR A 353 -13.58 -11.36 1.81
C THR A 353 -13.06 -12.20 2.97
N ASP A 354 -12.93 -13.51 2.75
CA ASP A 354 -12.22 -14.46 3.60
C ASP A 354 -10.77 -14.70 3.10
N GLU A 355 -10.34 -14.01 2.04
CA GLU A 355 -8.95 -14.04 1.58
C GLU A 355 -8.03 -13.31 2.57
N THR A 356 -7.44 -14.08 3.47
CA THR A 356 -6.63 -13.60 4.60
C THR A 356 -5.35 -12.85 4.21
N ARG A 357 -4.91 -12.99 2.96
CA ARG A 357 -3.72 -12.32 2.41
C ARG A 357 -4.02 -10.97 1.77
N ASP A 358 -5.29 -10.65 1.55
CA ASP A 358 -5.67 -9.39 0.93
C ASP A 358 -5.57 -8.26 1.96
N ALA A 359 -5.02 -7.13 1.54
CA ALA A 359 -4.96 -5.90 2.33
C ALA A 359 -5.49 -4.71 1.53
N LEU A 360 -6.14 -3.76 2.20
CA LEU A 360 -6.57 -2.53 1.55
C LEU A 360 -5.35 -1.65 1.29
N SER A 361 -5.06 -1.41 0.00
CA SER A 361 -3.87 -0.68 -0.43
C SER A 361 -4.16 0.79 -0.69
N TRP A 362 -5.23 1.08 -1.46
CA TRP A 362 -5.47 2.43 -1.99
C TRP A 362 -6.94 2.73 -2.29
N ALA A 363 -7.31 4.02 -2.23
CA ALA A 363 -8.59 4.53 -2.70
C ALA A 363 -8.48 4.87 -4.19
N GLY A 364 -9.28 4.21 -5.02
CA GLY A 364 -9.29 4.45 -6.46
C GLY A 364 -10.00 5.76 -6.82
N PRO A 365 -9.73 6.29 -8.03
CA PRO A 365 -10.54 7.36 -8.60
C PRO A 365 -12.01 6.91 -8.74
N GLU A 366 -12.93 7.87 -8.81
CA GLU A 366 -14.38 7.63 -8.95
C GLU A 366 -15.05 6.84 -7.80
N GLY A 367 -14.37 6.69 -6.67
CA GLY A 367 -14.91 5.98 -5.51
C GLY A 367 -14.54 4.50 -5.45
N GLY A 368 -13.76 3.96 -6.39
CA GLY A 368 -13.27 2.58 -6.34
C GLY A 368 -12.22 2.32 -5.26
N PHE A 369 -11.72 1.10 -5.16
CA PHE A 369 -10.63 0.76 -4.23
C PHE A 369 -9.74 -0.36 -4.75
N ILE A 370 -8.54 -0.46 -4.18
CA ILE A 370 -7.53 -1.44 -4.58
C ILE A 370 -7.18 -2.29 -3.37
N MET A 371 -7.35 -3.60 -3.53
CA MET A 371 -6.81 -4.60 -2.61
C MET A 371 -5.47 -5.11 -3.16
N GLU A 372 -4.49 -5.30 -2.30
CA GLU A 372 -3.21 -5.92 -2.64
C GLU A 372 -3.11 -7.32 -2.03
N THR A 373 -2.54 -8.25 -2.80
CA THR A 373 -2.27 -9.62 -2.37
C THR A 373 -0.83 -9.97 -2.75
N LEU A 374 -0.09 -10.56 -1.81
CA LEU A 374 1.20 -11.17 -2.14
C LEU A 374 0.95 -12.43 -2.98
N ASP A 375 1.39 -12.39 -4.24
CA ASP A 375 1.29 -13.52 -5.15
C ASP A 375 2.29 -14.61 -4.77
N ASP A 376 1.96 -15.87 -5.09
CA ASP A 376 2.81 -17.02 -4.76
C ASP A 376 4.17 -16.97 -5.48
N SER A 377 4.27 -16.23 -6.59
CA SER A 377 5.55 -15.97 -7.27
C SER A 377 6.39 -14.87 -6.61
N GLY A 378 5.99 -14.34 -5.45
CA GLY A 378 6.61 -13.20 -4.78
C GLY A 378 6.28 -11.83 -5.40
N GLY A 379 5.40 -11.80 -6.40
CA GLY A 379 4.86 -10.57 -7.00
C GLY A 379 3.76 -9.95 -6.14
N ILE A 380 3.23 -8.81 -6.58
CA ILE A 380 2.07 -8.17 -5.95
C ILE A 380 0.94 -8.09 -6.95
N LEU A 381 -0.21 -8.68 -6.60
CA LEU A 381 -1.44 -8.60 -7.36
C LEU A 381 -2.30 -7.48 -6.77
N PHE A 382 -2.59 -6.47 -7.57
CA PHE A 382 -3.59 -5.46 -7.27
C PHE A 382 -4.93 -5.86 -7.87
N LYS A 383 -5.92 -6.10 -7.01
CA LYS A 383 -7.32 -6.34 -7.37
C LYS A 383 -8.06 -5.02 -7.29
N ILE A 384 -8.64 -4.57 -8.39
CA ILE A 384 -9.28 -3.26 -8.51
C ILE A 384 -10.79 -3.43 -8.47
N PHE A 385 -11.45 -2.63 -7.64
CA PHE A 385 -12.89 -2.68 -7.39
C PHE A 385 -13.56 -1.34 -7.68
N SER A 386 -14.84 -1.39 -8.07
CA SER A 386 -15.70 -0.22 -8.21
C SER A 386 -16.11 0.34 -6.85
N ALA A 387 -16.78 1.49 -6.85
CA ALA A 387 -17.33 2.10 -5.64
C ALA A 387 -18.38 1.23 -4.93
N GLN A 388 -18.99 0.29 -5.65
CA GLN A 388 -19.97 -0.65 -5.13
C GLN A 388 -19.35 -1.99 -4.72
N GLY A 389 -18.02 -2.12 -4.76
CA GLY A 389 -17.31 -3.36 -4.42
C GLY A 389 -17.35 -4.42 -5.52
N GLU A 390 -17.70 -4.05 -6.74
CA GLU A 390 -17.65 -4.98 -7.88
C GLU A 390 -16.21 -5.09 -8.38
N TYR A 391 -15.74 -6.32 -8.57
CA TYR A 391 -14.42 -6.56 -9.16
C TYR A 391 -14.37 -6.07 -10.61
N LEU A 392 -13.36 -5.27 -10.94
CA LEU A 392 -13.19 -4.67 -12.27
C LEU A 392 -12.05 -5.33 -13.05
N ASN A 393 -10.84 -5.31 -12.50
CA ASN A 393 -9.64 -5.81 -13.17
C ASN A 393 -8.50 -6.10 -12.19
N ASN A 394 -7.41 -6.65 -12.73
CA ASN A 394 -6.18 -6.95 -12.01
C ASN A 394 -4.98 -6.27 -12.66
N GLN A 395 -4.07 -5.77 -11.82
CA GLN A 395 -2.71 -5.39 -12.22
C GLN A 395 -1.71 -6.27 -11.46
N LEU A 396 -0.67 -6.77 -12.14
CA LEU A 396 0.34 -7.62 -11.53
C LEU A 396 1.72 -6.99 -11.64
N LEU A 397 2.40 -6.86 -10.50
CA LEU A 397 3.78 -6.42 -10.41
C LEU A 397 4.67 -7.66 -10.26
N ARG A 398 5.49 -7.92 -11.27
CA ARG A 398 6.53 -8.95 -11.21
C ARG A 398 7.88 -8.31 -10.98
N PHE A 399 8.46 -8.56 -9.82
CA PHE A 399 9.79 -8.06 -9.47
C PHE A 399 10.89 -8.76 -10.28
N PRO A 400 11.61 -8.07 -11.18
CA PRO A 400 12.71 -8.68 -11.90
C PRO A 400 13.93 -8.85 -10.99
N GLY A 401 14.64 -9.97 -11.17
CA GLY A 401 15.82 -10.30 -10.37
C GLY A 401 15.45 -10.87 -8.98
N VAL A 402 16.28 -10.58 -7.99
CA VAL A 402 16.17 -11.13 -6.63
C VAL A 402 15.11 -10.36 -5.84
N ARG A 403 14.05 -11.02 -5.36
CA ARG A 403 12.90 -10.38 -4.67
C ARG A 403 13.32 -9.61 -3.42
N GLU A 404 14.32 -10.11 -2.71
CA GLU A 404 14.88 -9.54 -1.48
C GLU A 404 15.65 -8.24 -1.74
N SER A 405 15.93 -7.89 -3.01
CA SER A 405 16.45 -6.58 -3.38
C SER A 405 15.35 -5.51 -3.43
N TRP A 406 14.09 -5.90 -3.63
CA TRP A 406 12.94 -5.03 -3.69
C TRP A 406 12.34 -4.80 -2.31
N ARG A 407 11.81 -3.60 -2.08
CA ARG A 407 11.11 -3.17 -0.88
C ARG A 407 9.64 -2.91 -1.19
N GLU A 408 8.91 -2.40 -0.20
CA GLU A 408 7.47 -2.19 -0.27
C GLU A 408 7.05 -1.34 -1.49
N THR A 409 5.85 -1.63 -1.98
CA THR A 409 5.19 -0.84 -3.01
C THR A 409 4.27 0.18 -2.36
N TYR A 410 4.21 1.39 -2.91
CA TYR A 410 3.30 2.42 -2.43
C TYR A 410 2.79 3.28 -3.60
N ARG A 411 1.74 4.05 -3.34
CA ARG A 411 1.16 4.99 -4.31
C ARG A 411 1.26 6.42 -3.81
N ASN A 412 1.39 7.37 -4.72
CA ASN A 412 1.27 8.79 -4.42
C ASN A 412 -0.12 9.34 -4.80
N LEU A 413 -0.35 10.63 -4.55
CA LEU A 413 -1.59 11.34 -4.87
C LEU A 413 -2.01 11.18 -6.34
N ASN A 414 -1.05 11.14 -7.26
CA ASN A 414 -1.26 10.98 -8.70
C ASN A 414 -1.51 9.51 -9.12
N ASN A 415 -1.75 8.61 -8.16
CA ASN A 415 -1.98 7.18 -8.37
C ASN A 415 -0.81 6.46 -9.08
N ARG A 416 0.39 7.05 -9.08
CA ARG A 416 1.62 6.43 -9.59
C ARG A 416 2.10 5.41 -8.57
N ILE A 417 2.61 4.29 -9.06
CA ILE A 417 3.03 3.16 -8.22
C ILE A 417 4.54 3.13 -8.15
N PHE A 418 5.08 3.13 -6.94
CA PHE A 418 6.52 3.12 -6.71
C PHE A 418 6.96 1.90 -5.89
N SER A 419 8.21 1.53 -6.05
CA SER A 419 8.92 0.62 -5.15
C SER A 419 10.38 0.98 -5.07
N VAL A 420 10.98 0.78 -3.91
CA VAL A 420 12.42 0.93 -3.70
C VAL A 420 13.12 -0.39 -3.99
N ARG A 421 14.31 -0.33 -4.60
CA ARG A 421 15.19 -1.47 -4.82
C ARG A 421 16.61 -1.13 -4.43
N ILE A 422 17.27 -2.02 -3.71
CA ILE A 422 18.72 -1.95 -3.50
C ILE A 422 19.40 -2.81 -4.57
N ASN A 423 20.08 -2.18 -5.53
CA ASN A 423 20.72 -2.90 -6.63
C ASN A 423 22.11 -2.35 -6.91
N GLU A 424 23.11 -3.23 -7.01
CA GLU A 424 24.47 -2.88 -7.44
C GLU A 424 25.08 -1.70 -6.67
N GLY A 425 24.87 -1.64 -5.36
CA GLY A 425 25.38 -0.55 -4.52
C GLY A 425 24.60 0.76 -4.62
N ASN A 426 23.40 0.75 -5.21
CA ASN A 426 22.53 1.92 -5.33
C ASN A 426 21.19 1.70 -4.64
N TYR A 427 20.66 2.77 -4.07
CA TYR A 427 19.25 2.93 -3.74
C TYR A 427 18.52 3.38 -5.01
N GLN A 428 17.62 2.55 -5.51
CA GLN A 428 16.84 2.83 -6.71
C GLN A 428 15.38 3.06 -6.36
N LEU A 429 14.83 4.19 -6.77
CA LEU A 429 13.39 4.40 -6.81
C LEU A 429 12.89 3.99 -8.19
N ASN A 430 11.89 3.10 -8.23
CA ASN A 430 11.34 2.57 -9.46
C ASN A 430 9.83 2.88 -9.53
N GLU A 431 9.37 3.33 -10.69
CA GLU A 431 7.95 3.52 -11.01
C GLU A 431 7.44 2.35 -11.85
N TRP A 432 6.22 1.88 -11.58
CA TRP A 432 5.59 0.77 -12.31
C TRP A 432 4.55 1.29 -13.31
N GLN A 433 4.65 0.85 -14.57
CA GLN A 433 3.80 1.30 -15.69
C GLN A 433 3.25 0.15 -16.52
#